data_AF-A0A942IJS0-F1
#
_entry.id   AF-A0A942IJS0-F1
#
_cell.length_a   1.000
_cell.length_b   1.000
_cell.length_c   1.000
_cell.angle_alpha   90.00
_cell.angle_beta   90.00
_cell.angle_gamma   90.00
#
_symmetry.space_group_name_H-M   'P 1'
#
loop_
_entity.id
_entity.type
_entity.pdbx_description
1 polymer ?
#
loop_
_entity_poly.entity_id
_entity_poly.type
_entity_poly.pdbx_seq_one_letter_code
_entity_poly.pdbx_strand_id
1 'polypeptide(L)'
;MNDFIARRWHGHINWPTLFWRDLLLIGTGLNVLMTGTALVLLSQNVSTPWVLLAHLSPLPYNLLIVRAIWRAPQRPAPVLIVSVSWVLLFVAI
;
A
#
# COMPACT_ATOMS: atom_id res chain seq x y z
N MET A 1 -11.79 16.10 -1.24
CA MET A 1 -10.87 15.03 -0.82
C MET A 1 -11.56 13.89 -0.06
N ASN A 2 -12.62 14.16 0.74
CA ASN A 2 -13.36 13.13 1.48
C ASN A 2 -14.04 12.06 0.61
N ASP A 3 -14.36 12.38 -0.64
CA ASP A 3 -15.13 11.49 -1.52
C ASP A 3 -14.32 10.29 -2.05
N PHE A 4 -13.00 10.42 -2.19
CA PHE A 4 -12.13 9.34 -2.67
C PHE A 4 -11.94 8.23 -1.63
N ILE A 5 -11.80 8.64 -0.35
CA ILE A 5 -11.72 7.73 0.80
C ILE A 5 -13.10 7.13 1.07
N ALA A 6 -14.17 7.95 1.06
CA ALA A 6 -15.53 7.46 1.29
C ALA A 6 -15.96 6.40 0.27
N ARG A 7 -15.70 6.60 -1.04
CA ARG A 7 -16.08 5.63 -2.08
C ARG A 7 -15.36 4.27 -1.95
N ARG A 8 -14.08 4.28 -1.57
CA ARG A 8 -13.30 3.07 -1.28
C ARG A 8 -13.72 2.40 0.03
N TRP A 9 -14.09 3.22 1.01
CA TRP A 9 -14.52 2.77 2.34
C TRP A 9 -15.91 2.13 2.35
N HIS A 10 -16.83 2.61 1.51
CA HIS A 10 -18.19 2.08 1.38
C HIS A 10 -18.30 0.87 0.43
N GLY A 11 -17.18 0.41 -0.15
CA GLY A 11 -17.17 -0.81 -0.97
C GLY A 11 -17.80 -0.66 -2.36
N HIS A 12 -17.93 0.57 -2.88
CA HIS A 12 -18.47 0.83 -4.22
C HIS A 12 -17.53 0.45 -5.37
N ILE A 13 -16.30 0.02 -5.06
CA ILE A 13 -15.30 -0.42 -6.04
C ILE A 13 -15.14 -1.93 -5.94
N ASN A 14 -15.28 -2.62 -7.07
CA ASN A 14 -15.12 -4.06 -7.16
C ASN A 14 -13.72 -4.49 -6.68
N TRP A 15 -13.65 -5.62 -5.96
CA TRP A 15 -12.41 -6.17 -5.42
C TRP A 15 -11.29 -6.40 -6.45
N PRO A 16 -11.53 -6.76 -7.74
CA PRO A 16 -10.46 -6.96 -8.71
C PRO A 16 -9.72 -5.65 -9.01
N THR A 17 -10.45 -4.52 -9.06
CA THR A 17 -9.85 -3.21 -9.29
C THR A 17 -9.01 -2.78 -8.09
N LEU A 18 -9.50 -3.01 -6.86
CA LEU A 18 -8.74 -2.71 -5.65
C LEU A 18 -7.47 -3.57 -5.55
N PHE A 19 -7.53 -4.83 -5.92
CA PHE A 19 -6.39 -5.74 -5.86
C PHE A 19 -5.37 -5.50 -6.98
N TRP A 20 -5.79 -5.47 -8.24
CA TRP A 20 -4.86 -5.35 -9.36
C TRP A 20 -4.33 -3.93 -9.54
N ARG A 21 -5.21 -2.93 -9.51
CA ARG A 21 -4.82 -1.54 -9.79
C ARG A 21 -4.32 -0.84 -8.54
N ASP A 22 -5.09 -0.90 -7.45
CA ASP A 22 -4.76 -0.09 -6.28
C ASP A 22 -3.65 -0.76 -5.43
N LEU A 23 -3.71 -2.08 -5.19
CA LEU A 23 -2.69 -2.81 -4.42
C LEU A 23 -1.45 -3.15 -5.26
N LEU A 24 -1.58 -3.91 -6.35
CA LEU A 24 -0.42 -4.37 -7.12
C LEU A 24 0.22 -3.26 -7.95
N LEU A 25 -0.55 -2.54 -8.78
CA LEU A 25 0.04 -1.52 -9.67
C LEU A 25 0.49 -0.28 -8.89
N ILE A 26 -0.45 0.38 -8.19
CA ILE A 26 -0.15 1.64 -7.48
C ILE A 26 0.69 1.38 -6.23
N GLY A 27 0.37 0.36 -5.45
CA GLY A 27 1.14 0.01 -4.25
C GLY A 27 2.59 -0.36 -4.58
N THR A 28 2.84 -1.18 -5.60
CA THR A 28 4.22 -1.51 -6.00
C THR A 28 4.95 -0.29 -6.55
N GLY A 29 4.28 0.54 -7.37
CA GLY A 29 4.88 1.78 -7.87
C GLY A 29 5.30 2.73 -6.74
N LEU A 30 4.42 2.94 -5.76
CA LEU A 30 4.73 3.75 -4.57
C LEU A 30 5.86 3.15 -3.74
N ASN A 31 5.84 1.83 -3.51
CA ASN A 31 6.88 1.14 -2.77
C ASN A 31 8.25 1.31 -3.44
N VAL A 32 8.35 1.07 -4.75
CA VAL A 32 9.60 1.24 -5.51
C VAL A 32 10.09 2.69 -5.46
N LEU A 33 9.19 3.67 -5.62
CA LEU A 33 9.55 5.08 -5.51
C LEU A 33 10.06 5.44 -4.11
N MET A 34 9.44 4.92 -3.05
CA MET A 34 9.86 5.22 -1.68
C MET A 34 11.12 4.48 -1.27
N THR A 35 11.32 3.23 -1.70
CA THR A 35 12.59 2.53 -1.53
C THR A 35 13.72 3.24 -2.29
N GLY A 36 13.47 3.70 -3.52
CA GLY A 36 14.42 4.52 -4.28
C GLY A 36 14.75 5.84 -3.56
N THR A 37 13.73 6.50 -2.99
CA THR A 37 13.91 7.72 -2.18
C THR A 37 14.73 7.43 -0.93
N ALA A 38 14.45 6.32 -0.23
CA ALA A 38 15.20 5.89 0.94
C ALA A 38 16.68 5.63 0.61
N LEU A 39 16.98 4.97 -0.52
CA LEU A 39 18.34 4.76 -1.01
C LEU A 39 19.05 6.08 -1.31
N VAL A 40 18.36 7.05 -1.91
CA VAL A 40 18.91 8.40 -2.17
C VAL A 40 19.15 9.19 -0.89
N LEU A 41 18.30 9.04 0.13
CA LEU A 41 18.52 9.65 1.44
C LEU A 41 19.70 8.99 2.17
N LEU A 42 19.82 7.67 2.05
CA LEU A 42 20.94 6.92 2.62
C LEU A 42 22.27 7.31 1.96
N SER A 43 22.30 7.50 0.64
CA SER A 43 23.52 7.95 -0.06
C SER A 43 23.93 9.37 0.31
N GLN A 44 22.99 10.20 0.75
CA GLN A 44 23.23 11.54 1.29
C GLN A 44 23.64 11.54 2.77
N ASN A 45 23.88 10.37 3.40
CA ASN A 45 24.17 10.25 4.83
C ASN A 45 23.10 10.91 5.73
N VAL A 46 21.85 10.98 5.27
CA VAL A 46 20.73 11.46 6.08
C VAL A 46 20.52 10.49 7.24
N SER A 47 20.15 11.01 8.42
CA SER A 47 19.96 10.16 9.60
C SER A 47 18.90 9.08 9.37
N THR A 48 19.17 7.88 9.88
CA THR A 48 18.36 6.67 9.74
C THR A 48 16.86 6.88 10.01
N PRO A 49 16.42 7.68 11.01
CA PRO A 49 15.00 7.94 11.24
C PRO A 49 14.29 8.55 10.03
N TRP A 50 14.92 9.46 9.30
CA TRP A 50 14.33 10.09 8.12
C TRP A 50 14.24 9.14 6.93
N VAL A 51 15.26 8.29 6.76
CA VAL A 51 15.25 7.21 5.76
C VAL A 51 14.09 6.25 6.01
N LEU A 52 13.89 5.86 7.28
CA LEU A 52 12.77 5.01 7.70
C LEU A 52 11.42 5.68 7.50
N LEU A 53 11.27 6.97 7.83
CA LEU A 53 10.02 7.70 7.62
C LEU A 53 9.65 7.80 6.14
N ALA A 54 10.62 8.01 5.25
CA ALA A 54 10.40 8.01 3.81
C ALA A 54 9.97 6.63 3.31
N HIS A 55 10.69 5.58 3.74
CA HIS A 55 10.39 4.20 3.36
C HIS A 55 9.03 3.70 3.90
N LEU A 56 8.67 4.07 5.12
CA LEU A 56 7.39 3.70 5.75
C LEU A 56 6.23 4.62 5.34
N SER A 57 6.46 5.66 4.53
CA SER A 57 5.39 6.56 4.07
C SER A 57 4.27 5.89 3.25
N PRO A 58 4.47 4.77 2.51
CA PRO A 58 3.38 4.06 1.83
C PRO A 58 2.50 3.23 2.76
N LEU A 59 2.93 2.93 3.99
CA LEU A 59 2.19 2.06 4.92
C LEU A 59 0.74 2.52 5.16
N PRO A 60 0.47 3.80 5.45
CA PRO A 60 -0.90 4.29 5.63
C PRO A 60 -1.78 4.04 4.40
N TYR A 61 -1.22 4.20 3.19
CA TYR A 61 -1.92 3.95 1.93
C TYR A 61 -2.20 2.45 1.73
N ASN A 62 -1.18 1.62 1.94
CA ASN A 62 -1.27 0.16 1.82
C ASN A 62 -2.31 -0.42 2.81
N LEU A 63 -2.32 0.06 4.06
CA LEU A 63 -3.31 -0.34 5.07
C LEU A 63 -4.74 0.07 4.69
N LEU A 64 -4.93 1.24 4.10
CA LEU A 64 -6.24 1.69 3.64
C LEU A 64 -6.79 0.78 2.54
N ILE A 65 -5.96 0.38 1.58
CA ILE A 65 -6.37 -0.52 0.49
C ILE A 65 -6.65 -1.93 1.02
N VAL A 66 -5.79 -2.49 1.87
CA VAL A 66 -6.05 -3.79 2.50
C VAL A 66 -7.37 -3.77 3.25
N ARG A 67 -7.65 -2.69 3.99
CA ARG A 67 -8.93 -2.53 4.71
C ARG A 67 -10.13 -2.37 3.76
N ALA A 68 -9.96 -1.72 2.61
CA ALA A 68 -10.98 -1.61 1.57
C ALA A 68 -11.26 -2.97 0.91
N ILE A 69 -10.22 -3.76 0.61
CA ILE A 69 -10.34 -5.15 0.13
C ILE A 69 -11.07 -5.98 1.19
N TRP A 70 -10.70 -5.83 2.47
CA TRP A 70 -11.39 -6.42 3.63
C TRP A 70 -12.83 -5.92 3.85
N ARG A 71 -13.34 -5.00 3.05
CA ARG A 71 -14.76 -4.61 3.07
C ARG A 71 -15.50 -4.85 1.76
N ALA A 72 -14.78 -5.16 0.68
CA ALA A 72 -15.39 -5.43 -0.61
C ALA A 72 -16.31 -6.67 -0.55
N PRO A 73 -17.53 -6.59 -1.13
CA PRO A 73 -18.42 -7.74 -1.25
C PRO A 73 -17.90 -8.75 -2.29
N GLN A 74 -18.27 -10.02 -2.12
CA GLN A 74 -17.93 -11.15 -3.03
C GLN A 74 -16.42 -11.40 -3.24
N ARG A 75 -15.58 -11.01 -2.28
CA ARG A 75 -14.14 -11.23 -2.37
C ARG A 75 -13.74 -12.69 -2.05
N PRO A 76 -12.76 -13.26 -2.78
CA PRO A 76 -12.18 -14.56 -2.43
C PRO A 76 -11.31 -14.48 -1.17
N ALA A 77 -11.34 -15.50 -0.31
CA ALA A 77 -10.46 -15.59 0.86
C ALA A 77 -8.95 -15.52 0.53
N PRO A 78 -8.45 -16.12 -0.57
CA PRO A 78 -7.04 -16.00 -0.95
C PRO A 78 -6.57 -14.56 -1.18
N VAL A 79 -7.45 -13.68 -1.67
CA VAL A 79 -7.10 -12.28 -1.95
C VAL A 79 -6.72 -11.53 -0.67
N LEU A 80 -7.37 -11.85 0.46
CA LEU A 80 -7.03 -11.26 1.76
C LEU A 80 -5.64 -11.68 2.21
N ILE A 81 -5.35 -12.97 2.10
CA ILE A 81 -4.05 -13.55 2.49
C ILE A 81 -2.96 -12.91 1.63
N VAL A 82 -3.12 -12.88 0.31
CA VAL A 82 -2.15 -12.29 -0.60
C VAL A 82 -1.96 -10.80 -0.31
N SER A 83 -3.02 -10.07 -0.02
CA SER A 83 -2.92 -8.63 0.29
C SER A 83 -2.12 -8.37 1.57
N VAL A 84 -2.34 -9.17 2.62
CA VAL A 84 -1.59 -9.07 3.88
C VAL A 84 -0.14 -9.49 3.67
N SER A 85 0.09 -10.63 3.01
CA SER A 85 1.43 -11.11 2.69
C SER A 85 2.22 -10.11 1.85
N TRP A 86 1.57 -9.42 0.91
CA TRP A 86 2.21 -8.39 0.09
C TRP A 86 2.67 -7.18 0.92
N VAL A 87 1.85 -6.71 1.88
CA VAL A 87 2.27 -5.62 2.79
C VAL A 87 3.40 -6.06 3.70
N LEU A 88 3.33 -7.28 4.25
CA LEU A 88 4.40 -7.84 5.09
C LEU A 88 5.72 -7.97 4.33
N LEU A 89 5.66 -8.42 3.08
CA LEU A 89 6.82 -8.55 2.21
C LEU A 89 7.44 -7.18 1.91
N PHE A 90 6.62 -6.14 1.71
CA PHE A 90 7.14 -4.77 1.56
C PHE A 90 7.85 -4.28 2.82
N VAL A 91 7.26 -4.48 4.01
CA VAL A 91 7.87 -4.05 5.27
C VAL A 91 9.19 -4.79 5.56
N ALA A 92 9.36 -5.99 5.00
CA ALA A 92 10.55 -6.80 5.16
C ALA A 92 11.70 -6.46 4.18
N ILE A 93 11.45 -5.66 3.13
CA ILE A 93 12.41 -5.30 2.07
C ILE A 93 12.89 -3.87 2.25
#